data_AF-A0A6A4R3L1-F1
#
_entry.id   AF-A0A6A4R3L1-F1
#
_cell.length_a   1.000
_cell.length_b   1.000
_cell.length_c   1.000
_cell.angle_alpha   90.00
_cell.angle_beta   90.00
_cell.angle_gamma   90.00
#
_symmetry.space_group_name_H-M   'P 1'
#
loop_
_entity.id
_entity.type
_entity.pdbx_description
1 polymer ?
#
loop_
_entity_poly.entity_id
_entity_poly.type
_entity_poly.pdbx_seq_one_letter_code
_entity_poly.pdbx_strand_id
1 'polypeptide(L)'
;MEEQKKNKMEGRISSWHRKLTRYQNYQSDWMEQMRGTLMLVSTVIATMSFQVAINPPGGVWQSDSNTRMGCVPNTTCKAGTSVIAFGSSDQKLNYEIFITLCTISFSASLTIILLLICGFPLSNRLVMWMLMIYMCISVYCTVGAYAISIGMVLNKLDLVPLFIRYYAVYWAGLFVLLCLILFLRFLFYLFIKFLELCLKCVSK
;
A
#
# COMPACT_ATOMS: atom_id res chain seq x y z
N MET A 1 38.77 13.98 -34.69
CA MET A 1 38.56 12.72 -33.92
C MET A 1 37.50 12.89 -32.82
N GLU A 2 37.47 14.02 -32.11
CA GLU A 2 36.45 14.31 -31.08
C GLU A 2 35.03 14.46 -31.63
N GLU A 3 34.89 15.05 -32.82
CA GLU A 3 33.59 15.31 -33.44
C GLU A 3 32.86 14.02 -33.85
N GLN A 4 33.60 12.99 -34.27
CA GLN A 4 33.03 11.65 -34.52
C GLN A 4 32.62 10.93 -33.22
N LYS A 5 33.34 11.14 -32.11
CA LYS A 5 32.95 10.61 -30.80
C LYS A 5 31.66 11.29 -30.30
N LYS A 6 31.53 12.59 -30.50
CA LYS A 6 30.33 13.38 -30.15
C LYS A 6 29.10 12.88 -30.91
N ASN A 7 29.19 12.77 -32.24
CA ASN A 7 28.08 12.31 -33.08
C ASN A 7 27.64 10.87 -32.77
N LYS A 8 28.59 9.98 -32.43
CA LYS A 8 28.30 8.60 -32.00
C LYS A 8 27.59 8.55 -30.64
N MET A 9 27.92 9.47 -29.73
CA MET A 9 27.30 9.57 -28.41
C MET A 9 25.87 10.13 -28.51
N GLU A 10 25.64 11.15 -29.33
CA GLU A 10 24.32 11.72 -29.60
C GLU A 10 23.38 10.72 -30.30
N GLY A 11 23.90 9.95 -31.26
CA GLY A 11 23.15 8.88 -31.92
C GLY A 11 22.68 7.79 -30.95
N ARG A 12 23.53 7.43 -29.98
CA ARG A 12 23.13 6.53 -28.88
C ARG A 12 22.04 7.18 -28.02
N ILE A 13 22.24 8.41 -27.56
CA ILE A 13 21.29 9.08 -26.65
C ILE A 13 19.90 9.23 -27.31
N SER A 14 19.83 9.59 -28.59
CA SER A 14 18.54 9.71 -29.30
C SER A 14 17.83 8.36 -29.45
N SER A 15 18.58 7.27 -29.68
CA SER A 15 18.05 5.90 -29.74
C SER A 15 17.50 5.46 -28.37
N TRP A 16 18.23 5.75 -27.29
CA TRP A 16 17.78 5.52 -25.92
C TRP A 16 16.51 6.33 -25.61
N HIS A 17 16.48 7.61 -25.97
CA HIS A 17 15.33 8.49 -25.76
C HIS A 17 14.06 7.96 -26.47
N ARG A 18 14.21 7.44 -27.70
CA ARG A 18 13.11 6.86 -28.49
C ARG A 18 12.60 5.51 -27.96
N LYS A 19 13.47 4.69 -27.35
CA LYS A 19 13.05 3.48 -26.64
C LYS A 19 12.29 3.83 -25.36
N LEU A 20 12.75 4.87 -24.68
CA LEU A 20 12.19 5.36 -23.43
C LEU A 20 10.79 5.96 -23.57
N THR A 21 10.61 6.85 -24.53
CA THR A 21 9.29 7.42 -24.86
C THR A 21 8.30 6.32 -25.24
N ARG A 22 8.75 5.29 -25.97
CA ARG A 22 7.92 4.10 -26.26
C ARG A 22 7.52 3.33 -25.01
N TYR A 23 8.48 3.01 -24.13
CA TYR A 23 8.20 2.33 -22.86
C TYR A 23 7.22 3.13 -22.00
N GLN A 24 7.33 4.45 -22.04
CA GLN A 24 6.49 5.34 -21.26
C GLN A 24 5.06 5.47 -21.80
N ASN A 25 4.89 5.57 -23.12
CA ASN A 25 3.57 5.55 -23.75
C ASN A 25 2.88 4.20 -23.54
N TYR A 26 3.63 3.10 -23.66
CA TYR A 26 3.13 1.75 -23.35
C TYR A 26 2.61 1.63 -21.90
N GLN A 27 3.33 2.21 -20.93
CA GLN A 27 2.89 2.20 -19.54
C GLN A 27 1.59 3.01 -19.33
N SER A 28 1.46 4.17 -19.98
CA SER A 28 0.24 4.99 -19.88
C SER A 28 -0.99 4.23 -20.39
N ASP A 29 -0.85 3.57 -21.54
CA ASP A 29 -1.91 2.77 -22.16
C ASP A 29 -2.30 1.56 -21.30
N TRP A 30 -1.30 0.85 -20.76
CA TRP A 30 -1.53 -0.26 -19.83
C TRP A 30 -2.25 0.17 -18.53
N MET A 31 -1.95 1.36 -18.00
CA MET A 31 -2.61 1.87 -16.79
C MET A 31 -4.07 2.26 -17.04
N GLU A 32 -4.38 2.76 -18.23
CA GLU A 32 -5.75 3.07 -18.62
C GLU A 32 -6.60 1.79 -18.70
N GLN A 33 -6.00 0.70 -19.21
CA GLN A 33 -6.60 -0.64 -19.15
C GLN A 33 -6.74 -1.15 -17.70
N MET A 34 -5.73 -0.92 -16.86
CA MET A 34 -5.72 -1.39 -15.46
C MET A 34 -6.62 -0.55 -14.53
N ARG A 35 -7.15 0.59 -14.99
CA ARG A 35 -8.04 1.46 -14.21
C ARG A 35 -9.23 0.71 -13.62
N GLY A 36 -9.88 -0.13 -14.42
CA GLY A 36 -11.02 -0.93 -13.98
C GLY A 36 -10.63 -1.93 -12.88
N THR A 37 -9.49 -2.59 -13.05
CA THR A 37 -8.95 -3.52 -12.05
C THR A 37 -8.54 -2.82 -10.76
N LEU A 38 -7.90 -1.65 -10.84
CA LEU A 38 -7.55 -0.85 -9.65
C LEU A 38 -8.79 -0.44 -8.87
N MET A 39 -9.81 0.05 -9.56
CA MET A 39 -11.08 0.41 -8.94
C MET A 39 -11.71 -0.80 -8.24
N LEU A 40 -11.71 -1.97 -8.89
CA LEU A 40 -12.21 -3.22 -8.32
C LEU A 40 -11.43 -3.60 -7.06
N VAL A 41 -10.10 -3.68 -7.13
CA VAL A 41 -9.27 -4.10 -5.99
C VAL A 41 -9.40 -3.11 -4.83
N SER A 42 -9.37 -1.81 -5.08
CA SER A 42 -9.60 -0.80 -4.04
C SER A 42 -10.98 -0.92 -3.42
N THR A 43 -12.02 -1.21 -4.20
CA THR A 43 -13.37 -1.42 -3.68
C THR A 43 -13.44 -2.65 -2.78
N VAL A 44 -12.78 -3.75 -3.16
CA VAL A 44 -12.68 -4.97 -2.33
C VAL A 44 -11.93 -4.69 -1.02
N ILE A 45 -10.79 -4.00 -1.07
CA ILE A 45 -10.02 -3.69 0.14
C ILE A 45 -10.81 -2.74 1.06
N ALA A 46 -11.47 -1.73 0.51
CA ALA A 46 -12.32 -0.81 1.26
C ALA A 46 -13.48 -1.55 1.94
N THR A 47 -14.17 -2.43 1.21
CA THR A 47 -15.28 -3.21 1.76
C THR A 47 -14.82 -4.19 2.85
N MET A 48 -13.72 -4.90 2.65
CA MET A 48 -13.14 -5.77 3.68
C MET A 48 -12.74 -5.01 4.94
N SER A 49 -12.09 -3.85 4.78
CA SER A 49 -11.68 -3.00 5.92
C SER A 49 -12.89 -2.46 6.68
N PHE A 50 -13.93 -2.04 5.96
CA PHE A 50 -15.19 -1.59 6.57
C PHE A 50 -15.88 -2.71 7.35
N GLN A 51 -15.96 -3.92 6.77
CA GLN A 51 -16.56 -5.09 7.42
C GLN A 51 -15.87 -5.43 8.75
N VAL A 52 -14.54 -5.37 8.77
CA VAL A 52 -13.73 -5.59 9.97
C VAL A 52 -13.98 -4.53 11.04
N ALA A 53 -14.11 -3.26 10.64
CA ALA A 53 -14.32 -2.16 11.58
C ALA A 53 -15.67 -2.26 12.30
N ILE A 54 -16.73 -2.65 11.59
CA ILE A 54 -18.08 -2.77 12.18
C ILE A 54 -18.34 -4.13 12.83
N ASN A 55 -17.59 -5.17 12.43
CA ASN A 55 -17.65 -6.51 13.01
C ASN A 55 -16.26 -6.89 13.55
N PRO A 56 -15.85 -6.31 14.69
CA PRO A 56 -14.51 -6.56 15.22
C PRO A 56 -14.35 -8.05 15.57
N PRO A 57 -13.13 -8.59 15.40
CA PRO A 57 -12.84 -9.95 15.87
C PRO A 57 -13.16 -10.05 17.37
N GLY A 58 -13.75 -11.17 17.80
CA GLY A 58 -14.24 -11.35 19.16
C GLY A 58 -15.60 -10.69 19.46
N GLY A 59 -16.17 -9.96 18.50
CA GLY A 59 -17.49 -9.35 18.61
C GLY A 59 -17.54 -8.13 19.53
N VAL A 60 -18.76 -7.73 19.88
CA VAL A 60 -19.04 -6.59 20.75
C VAL A 60 -19.80 -7.01 22.00
N TRP A 61 -19.59 -6.29 23.09
CA TRP A 61 -20.35 -6.47 24.33
C TRP A 61 -21.84 -6.25 24.08
N GLN A 62 -22.68 -7.18 24.55
CA GLN A 62 -24.14 -7.12 24.35
C GLN A 62 -24.87 -6.40 25.49
N SER A 63 -24.22 -6.22 26.64
CA SER A 63 -24.81 -5.56 27.81
C SER A 63 -23.71 -4.89 28.60
N ASP A 64 -24.04 -3.78 29.26
CA ASP A 64 -23.13 -3.10 30.17
C ASP A 64 -22.76 -4.04 31.31
N SER A 65 -21.47 -4.14 31.61
CA SER A 65 -21.00 -4.97 32.72
C SER A 65 -19.76 -4.39 33.40
N ASN A 66 -19.78 -4.49 34.72
CA ASN A 66 -18.69 -4.13 35.64
C ASN A 66 -17.99 -5.37 36.23
N THR A 67 -18.48 -6.59 35.98
CA THR A 67 -18.04 -7.82 36.68
C THR A 67 -18.06 -9.11 35.84
N ARG A 68 -18.41 -9.08 34.54
CA ARG A 68 -18.40 -10.28 33.70
C ARG A 68 -16.99 -10.74 33.32
N MET A 69 -16.82 -12.07 33.18
CA MET A 69 -15.58 -12.70 32.70
C MET A 69 -15.13 -12.07 31.38
N GLY A 70 -13.92 -11.50 31.35
CA GLY A 70 -13.34 -10.84 30.18
C GLY A 70 -13.32 -9.31 30.22
N CYS A 71 -13.98 -8.67 31.18
CA CYS A 71 -13.83 -7.23 31.43
C CYS A 71 -12.77 -6.97 32.51
N VAL A 72 -11.91 -5.95 32.32
CA VAL A 72 -10.89 -5.59 33.33
C VAL A 72 -11.60 -5.11 34.61
N PRO A 73 -11.21 -5.61 35.80
CA PRO A 73 -11.80 -5.16 37.06
C PRO A 73 -11.64 -3.64 37.22
N ASN A 74 -12.66 -2.98 37.79
CA ASN A 74 -12.79 -1.52 37.91
C ASN A 74 -12.99 -0.75 36.59
N THR A 75 -13.32 -1.43 35.48
CA THR A 75 -13.77 -0.77 34.24
C THR A 75 -15.18 -1.20 33.86
N THR A 76 -15.96 -0.27 33.30
CA THR A 76 -17.29 -0.57 32.76
C THR A 76 -17.15 -0.91 31.28
N CYS A 77 -17.35 -2.19 30.93
CA CYS A 77 -17.47 -2.62 29.55
C CYS A 77 -18.86 -2.23 29.03
N LYS A 78 -18.91 -1.30 28.07
CA LYS A 78 -20.15 -0.76 27.53
C LYS A 78 -20.67 -1.59 26.37
N ALA A 79 -21.97 -1.79 26.27
CA ALA A 79 -22.61 -2.44 25.14
C ALA A 79 -22.26 -1.74 23.81
N GLY A 80 -22.06 -2.51 22.76
CA GLY A 80 -21.65 -2.03 21.44
C GLY A 80 -20.14 -1.77 21.27
N THR A 81 -19.33 -1.93 22.32
CA THR A 81 -17.87 -1.82 22.22
C THR A 81 -17.19 -3.18 21.99
N SER A 82 -16.06 -3.19 21.27
CA SER A 82 -15.32 -4.42 20.97
C SER A 82 -14.88 -5.13 22.25
N VAL A 83 -15.05 -6.45 22.31
CA VAL A 83 -14.62 -7.26 23.46
C VAL A 83 -13.11 -7.24 23.62
N ILE A 84 -12.36 -7.31 22.51
CA ILE A 84 -10.89 -7.36 22.54
C ILE A 84 -10.27 -6.04 23.03
N ALA A 85 -10.97 -4.92 22.87
CA ALA A 85 -10.50 -3.61 23.36
C ALA A 85 -10.36 -3.55 24.90
N PHE A 86 -11.03 -4.45 25.62
CA PHE A 86 -10.96 -4.58 27.09
C PHE A 86 -10.14 -5.79 27.55
N GLY A 87 -9.32 -6.37 26.66
CA GLY A 87 -8.40 -7.46 27.00
C GLY A 87 -7.19 -7.02 27.81
N SER A 88 -6.21 -7.92 27.93
CA SER A 88 -4.89 -7.61 28.49
C SER A 88 -4.20 -6.45 27.74
N SER A 89 -3.18 -5.82 28.35
CA SER A 89 -2.42 -4.72 27.74
C SER A 89 -1.92 -5.05 26.33
N ASP A 90 -1.44 -6.28 26.13
CA ASP A 90 -0.89 -6.73 24.86
C ASP A 90 -1.98 -6.94 23.80
N GLN A 91 -3.14 -7.46 24.19
CA GLN A 91 -4.29 -7.63 23.29
C GLN A 91 -4.86 -6.28 22.86
N LYS A 92 -4.95 -5.33 23.79
CA LYS A 92 -5.39 -3.96 23.49
C LYS A 92 -4.45 -3.29 22.50
N LEU A 93 -3.14 -3.37 22.72
CA LEU A 93 -2.14 -2.79 21.83
C LEU A 93 -2.25 -3.38 20.41
N ASN A 94 -2.34 -4.70 20.31
CA ASN A 94 -2.50 -5.37 19.01
C ASN A 94 -3.80 -4.95 18.30
N TYR A 95 -4.90 -4.81 19.04
CA TYR A 95 -6.17 -4.33 18.49
C TYR A 95 -6.09 -2.88 17.99
N GLU A 96 -5.44 -1.98 18.73
CA GLU A 96 -5.24 -0.58 18.29
C GLU A 96 -4.41 -0.49 17.01
N ILE A 97 -3.31 -1.24 16.92
CA ILE A 97 -2.48 -1.32 15.72
C ILE A 97 -3.28 -1.90 14.55
N PHE A 98 -4.03 -2.98 14.79
CA PHE A 98 -4.88 -3.62 13.80
C PHE A 98 -5.92 -2.66 13.20
N ILE A 99 -6.69 -1.97 14.04
CA ILE A 99 -7.70 -1.01 13.57
C ILE A 99 -7.03 0.15 12.81
N THR A 100 -5.90 0.65 13.30
CA THR A 100 -5.14 1.72 12.62
C THR A 100 -4.73 1.30 11.21
N LEU A 101 -4.22 0.09 11.04
CA LEU A 101 -3.85 -0.44 9.72
C LEU A 101 -5.07 -0.58 8.80
N CYS A 102 -6.20 -1.09 9.31
CA CYS A 102 -7.45 -1.15 8.56
C CYS A 102 -7.94 0.25 8.14
N THR A 103 -7.85 1.25 9.01
CA THR A 103 -8.23 2.63 8.69
C THR A 103 -7.34 3.22 7.60
N ILE A 104 -6.02 3.05 7.69
CA ILE A 104 -5.08 3.53 6.66
C ILE A 104 -5.39 2.87 5.31
N SER A 105 -5.61 1.55 5.29
CA SER A 105 -5.95 0.82 4.09
C SER A 105 -7.29 1.27 3.48
N PHE A 106 -8.29 1.49 4.32
CA PHE A 106 -9.60 2.00 3.92
C PHE A 106 -9.49 3.41 3.31
N SER A 107 -8.81 4.34 3.98
CA SER A 107 -8.62 5.71 3.50
C SER A 107 -7.81 5.77 2.21
N ALA A 108 -6.75 4.96 2.08
CA ALA A 108 -5.96 4.87 0.86
C ALA A 108 -6.81 4.33 -0.31
N SER A 109 -7.63 3.30 -0.06
CA SER A 109 -8.52 2.71 -1.07
C SER A 109 -9.61 3.68 -1.52
N LEU A 110 -10.24 4.41 -0.58
CA LEU A 110 -11.20 5.48 -0.92
C LEU A 110 -10.55 6.60 -1.74
N THR A 111 -9.31 6.97 -1.40
CA THR A 111 -8.56 7.97 -2.16
C THR A 111 -8.37 7.52 -3.61
N ILE A 112 -7.99 6.26 -3.84
CA ILE A 112 -7.88 5.69 -5.19
C ILE A 112 -9.23 5.72 -5.91
N ILE A 113 -10.31 5.26 -5.26
CA ILE A 113 -11.65 5.24 -5.85
C ILE A 113 -12.09 6.64 -6.25
N LEU A 114 -11.94 7.64 -5.37
CA LEU A 114 -12.32 9.03 -5.65
C LEU A 114 -11.50 9.60 -6.81
N LEU A 115 -10.18 9.40 -6.82
CA LEU A 115 -9.32 9.85 -7.93
C LEU A 115 -9.73 9.21 -9.26
N LEU A 116 -10.11 7.93 -9.25
CA LEU A 116 -10.58 7.23 -10.43
C LEU A 116 -12.00 7.67 -10.86
N ILE A 117 -12.92 7.94 -9.94
CA ILE A 117 -14.29 8.41 -10.26
C ILE A 117 -14.27 9.85 -10.78
N CYS A 118 -13.45 10.73 -10.21
CA CYS A 118 -13.30 12.13 -10.65
C CYS A 118 -12.74 12.25 -12.07
N GLY A 119 -12.43 11.14 -12.75
CA GLY A 119 -11.97 11.14 -14.13
C GLY A 119 -10.60 11.80 -14.27
N PHE A 120 -9.77 11.76 -13.22
CA PHE A 120 -8.49 12.43 -13.24
C PHE A 120 -7.63 11.85 -14.39
N PRO A 121 -7.08 12.69 -15.28
CA PRO A 121 -6.36 12.19 -16.44
C PRO A 121 -5.15 11.37 -16.01
N LEU A 122 -5.21 10.05 -16.20
CA LEU A 122 -4.11 9.10 -15.97
C LEU A 122 -2.92 9.36 -16.92
N SER A 123 -3.11 10.22 -17.92
CA SER A 123 -2.03 10.77 -18.75
C SER A 123 -0.97 11.50 -17.91
N ASN A 124 -1.38 12.12 -16.79
CA ASN A 124 -0.44 12.81 -15.91
C ASN A 124 0.39 11.81 -15.09
N ARG A 125 1.68 11.73 -15.41
CA ARG A 125 2.64 10.80 -14.78
C ARG A 125 2.69 10.90 -13.25
N LEU A 126 2.48 12.10 -12.68
CA LEU A 126 2.45 12.29 -11.23
C LEU A 126 1.26 11.57 -10.59
N VAL A 127 0.09 11.62 -11.22
CA VAL A 127 -1.14 10.99 -10.72
C VAL A 127 -0.99 9.48 -10.72
N MET A 128 -0.44 8.91 -11.79
CA MET A 128 -0.13 7.49 -11.84
C MET A 128 0.83 7.08 -10.71
N TRP A 129 1.84 7.91 -10.45
CA TRP A 129 2.77 7.68 -9.34
C TRP A 129 2.07 7.71 -7.98
N MET A 130 1.20 8.70 -7.75
CA MET A 130 0.41 8.79 -6.52
C MET A 130 -0.50 7.57 -6.35
N LEU A 131 -1.22 7.16 -7.40
CA LEU A 131 -2.09 5.97 -7.38
C LEU A 131 -1.31 4.70 -7.05
N MET A 132 -0.12 4.52 -7.65
CA MET A 132 0.75 3.39 -7.35
C MET A 132 1.23 3.39 -5.89
N ILE A 133 1.61 4.54 -5.36
CA ILE A 133 2.03 4.67 -3.95
C ILE A 133 0.87 4.34 -3.01
N TYR A 134 -0.31 4.94 -3.23
CA TYR A 134 -1.50 4.68 -2.42
C TYR A 134 -1.91 3.21 -2.47
N MET A 135 -1.81 2.57 -3.63
CA MET A 135 -2.13 1.16 -3.79
C MET A 135 -1.15 0.28 -2.99
N CYS A 136 0.15 0.58 -3.06
CA CYS A 136 1.15 -0.14 -2.25
C CYS A 136 0.83 0.00 -0.76
N ILE A 137 0.64 1.24 -0.27
CA ILE A 137 0.30 1.51 1.13
C ILE A 137 -0.93 0.70 1.56
N SER A 138 -2.00 0.74 0.76
CA SER A 138 -3.24 0.02 1.06
C SER A 138 -3.03 -1.49 1.21
N VAL A 139 -2.29 -2.10 0.27
CA VAL A 139 -1.99 -3.54 0.29
C VAL A 139 -1.13 -3.90 1.50
N TYR A 140 -0.07 -3.14 1.80
CA TYR A 140 0.80 -3.43 2.95
C TYR A 140 0.05 -3.31 4.28
N CYS A 141 -0.80 -2.29 4.42
CA CYS A 141 -1.62 -2.14 5.61
C CYS A 141 -2.61 -3.30 5.76
N THR A 142 -3.21 -3.78 4.66
CA THR A 142 -4.11 -4.94 4.67
C THR A 142 -3.39 -6.22 5.12
N VAL A 143 -2.19 -6.46 4.60
CA VAL A 143 -1.35 -7.61 4.96
C VAL A 143 -0.95 -7.57 6.44
N GLY A 144 -0.55 -6.40 6.94
CA GLY A 144 -0.21 -6.21 8.35
C GLY A 144 -1.43 -6.46 9.25
N ALA A 145 -2.59 -5.92 8.88
CA ALA A 145 -3.83 -6.15 9.61
C ALA A 145 -4.21 -7.64 9.63
N TYR A 146 -4.02 -8.34 8.53
CA TYR A 146 -4.26 -9.78 8.44
C TYR A 146 -3.32 -10.60 9.34
N ALA A 147 -2.02 -10.27 9.37
CA ALA A 147 -1.06 -10.96 10.25
C ALA A 147 -1.39 -10.77 11.73
N ILE A 148 -1.74 -9.55 12.13
CA ILE A 148 -2.10 -9.23 13.52
C ILE A 148 -3.42 -9.92 13.91
N SER A 149 -4.42 -9.94 13.02
CA SER A 149 -5.70 -10.59 13.32
C SER A 149 -5.57 -12.09 13.56
N ILE A 150 -4.73 -12.79 12.78
CA ILE A 150 -4.41 -14.21 13.04
C ILE A 150 -3.80 -14.39 14.43
N GLY A 151 -2.84 -13.53 14.79
CA GLY A 151 -2.22 -13.56 16.11
C GLY A 151 -3.23 -13.35 17.24
N MET A 152 -4.18 -12.45 17.05
CA MET A 152 -5.23 -12.16 18.03
C MET A 152 -6.24 -13.30 18.19
N VAL A 153 -6.64 -13.96 17.09
CA VAL A 153 -7.68 -15.01 17.11
C VAL A 153 -7.11 -16.38 17.50
N LEU A 154 -5.88 -16.72 17.08
CA LEU A 154 -5.30 -18.06 17.25
C LEU A 154 -4.18 -18.14 18.33
N ASN A 155 -4.02 -17.14 19.19
CA ASN A 155 -2.88 -17.00 20.13
C ASN A 155 -2.55 -18.23 21.03
N LYS A 156 -3.42 -19.24 21.12
CA LYS A 156 -3.21 -20.46 21.92
C LYS A 156 -2.42 -21.57 21.22
N LEU A 157 -2.10 -21.43 19.92
CA LEU A 157 -1.35 -22.45 19.17
C LEU A 157 0.14 -22.07 19.06
N ASP A 158 1.04 -22.97 19.49
CA ASP A 158 2.49 -22.77 19.41
C ASP A 158 3.02 -22.58 17.97
N LEU A 159 2.24 -23.01 16.97
CA LEU A 159 2.58 -22.85 15.55
C LEU A 159 2.34 -21.44 15.02
N VAL A 160 1.45 -20.66 15.65
CA VAL A 160 1.03 -19.33 15.18
C VAL A 160 2.18 -18.32 15.10
N PRO A 161 3.03 -18.13 16.11
CA PRO A 161 4.15 -17.19 16.01
C PRO A 161 5.13 -17.57 14.90
N LEU A 162 5.30 -18.87 14.64
CA LEU A 162 6.17 -19.37 13.57
C LEU A 162 5.57 -19.07 12.19
N PHE A 163 4.28 -19.31 11.99
CA PHE A 163 3.57 -18.92 10.76
C PHE A 163 3.59 -17.40 10.52
N ILE A 164 3.30 -16.59 11.54
CA ILE A 164 3.34 -15.13 11.46
C ILE A 164 4.74 -14.65 11.06
N ARG A 165 5.80 -15.24 11.65
CA ARG A 165 7.18 -14.90 11.31
C ARG A 165 7.53 -15.24 9.86
N TYR A 166 7.19 -16.43 9.36
CA TYR A 166 7.43 -16.79 7.96
C TYR A 166 6.66 -15.89 7.00
N TYR A 167 5.39 -15.60 7.30
CA TYR A 167 4.57 -14.68 6.53
C TYR A 167 5.17 -13.26 6.50
N ALA A 168 5.61 -12.75 7.65
CA ALA A 168 6.25 -11.44 7.76
C ALA A 168 7.54 -11.35 6.94
N VAL A 169 8.40 -12.38 6.98
CA VAL A 169 9.64 -12.42 6.18
C VAL A 169 9.34 -12.46 4.68
N TYR A 170 8.36 -13.26 4.26
CA TYR A 170 7.91 -13.32 2.87
C TYR A 170 7.46 -11.94 2.36
N TRP A 171 6.60 -11.25 3.11
CA TRP A 171 6.12 -9.93 2.73
C TRP A 171 7.18 -8.83 2.83
N ALA A 172 8.08 -8.91 3.80
CA ALA A 172 9.23 -8.00 3.89
C ALA A 172 10.16 -8.14 2.67
N GLY A 173 10.42 -9.37 2.21
CA GLY A 173 11.19 -9.61 0.99
C GLY A 173 10.52 -9.03 -0.25
N LEU A 174 9.20 -9.21 -0.37
CA LEU A 174 8.40 -8.62 -1.45
C LEU A 174 8.46 -7.08 -1.41
N PHE A 175 8.34 -6.49 -0.22
CA PHE A 175 8.47 -5.04 -0.02
C PHE A 175 9.82 -4.50 -0.48
N VAL A 176 10.92 -5.12 -0.06
CA VAL A 176 12.26 -4.71 -0.49
C VAL A 176 12.38 -4.76 -2.01
N LEU A 177 11.90 -5.83 -2.64
CA LEU A 177 11.92 -5.98 -4.10
C LEU A 177 11.07 -4.90 -4.79
N LEU A 178 9.86 -4.63 -4.29
CA LEU A 178 8.96 -3.61 -4.84
C LEU A 178 9.54 -2.20 -4.69
N CYS A 179 10.08 -1.87 -3.51
CA CYS A 179 10.78 -0.61 -3.25
C CYS A 179 12.01 -0.45 -4.15
N LEU A 180 12.80 -1.52 -4.34
CA LEU A 180 13.92 -1.49 -5.28
C LEU A 180 13.45 -1.21 -6.71
N ILE A 181 12.38 -1.85 -7.18
CA ILE A 181 11.82 -1.59 -8.52
C ILE A 181 11.34 -0.14 -8.64
N LEU A 182 10.58 0.36 -7.66
CA LEU A 182 10.08 1.74 -7.67
C LEU A 182 11.22 2.75 -7.62
N PHE A 183 12.23 2.50 -6.80
CA PHE A 183 13.43 3.33 -6.67
C PHE A 183 14.28 3.33 -7.94
N LEU A 184 14.52 2.16 -8.55
CA LEU A 184 15.21 2.06 -9.84
C LEU A 184 14.45 2.80 -10.93
N ARG A 185 13.12 2.67 -10.97
CA ARG A 185 12.26 3.40 -11.91
C ARG A 185 12.34 4.92 -11.70
N PHE A 186 12.40 5.35 -10.44
CA PHE A 186 12.58 6.76 -10.06
C PHE A 186 13.95 7.30 -10.44
N LEU A 187 15.02 6.57 -10.13
CA LEU A 187 16.39 6.93 -10.51
C LEU A 187 16.55 7.02 -12.02
N PHE A 188 16.01 6.05 -12.74
CA PHE A 188 16.03 6.05 -14.20
C PHE A 188 15.27 7.27 -14.76
N TYR A 189 14.12 7.61 -14.18
CA TYR A 189 13.39 8.83 -14.54
C TYR A 189 14.20 10.11 -14.29
N LEU A 190 14.79 10.26 -13.09
CA LEU A 190 15.64 11.42 -12.76
C LEU A 190 16.84 11.53 -13.69
N PHE A 191 17.49 10.41 -13.98
CA PHE A 191 18.64 10.34 -14.87
C PHE A 191 18.30 10.83 -16.28
N ILE A 192 17.14 10.44 -16.82
CA ILE A 192 16.69 10.87 -18.15
C ILE A 192 16.38 12.37 -18.16
N LYS A 193 15.64 12.84 -17.16
CA LYS A 193 15.28 14.26 -17.05
C LYS A 193 16.53 15.12 -16.90
N PHE A 194 17.52 14.65 -16.15
CA PHE A 194 18.82 15.29 -16.00
C PHE A 194 19.59 15.32 -17.33
N LEU A 195 19.66 14.21 -18.07
CA LEU A 195 20.27 14.14 -19.40
C LEU A 195 19.63 15.13 -20.38
N GLU A 196 18.30 15.25 -20.36
CA GLU A 196 17.55 16.18 -21.22
C GLU A 196 17.84 17.65 -20.90
N LEU A 197 18.00 17.98 -19.61
CA LEU A 197 18.45 19.29 -19.13
C LEU A 197 19.90 19.59 -19.54
N CYS A 198 20.81 18.63 -19.36
CA CYS A 198 22.21 18.77 -19.76
C CYS A 198 22.36 18.99 -21.28
N LEU A 199 21.60 18.27 -22.10
CA LEU A 199 21.60 18.47 -23.55
C LEU A 199 21.09 19.86 -23.95
N LYS A 200 20.06 20.38 -23.26
CA LYS A 200 19.58 21.76 -23.48
C LYS A 200 20.62 22.81 -23.08
N CYS A 201 21.44 22.56 -22.07
CA CYS A 201 22.54 23.44 -21.68
C CYS A 201 23.73 23.40 -22.65
N VAL A 202 24.04 22.23 -23.23
CA VAL A 202 25.14 22.06 -24.19
C VAL A 202 24.79 22.55 -25.60
N SER A 203 23.49 22.59 -25.93
CA SER A 203 22.98 23.11 -27.21
C SER A 203 22.85 24.64 -27.25
N LYS A 204 23.17 25.35 -26.16
CA LYS A 204 23.24 26.81 -26.08
C LYS A 204 24.69 27.25 -26.06
#